data_AF-A0A928DA37-F1
#
_entry.id   AF-A0A928DA37-F1
#
_cell.length_a   1.000
_cell.length_b   1.000
_cell.length_c   1.000
_cell.angle_alpha   90.00
_cell.angle_beta   90.00
_cell.angle_gamma   90.00
#
_symmetry.space_group_name_H-M   'P 1'
#
loop_
_entity.id
_entity.type
_entity.pdbx_description
1 polymer ?
#
loop_
_entity_poly.entity_id
_entity_poly.type
_entity_poly.pdbx_seq_one_letter_code
_entity_poly.pdbx_strand_id
1 'polypeptide(L)'
;MSALLPSERSTWKGRIFLGCVYALLTLGGITMVLPFMVMLASSFSSGYDYARHTPVLRALWNRNDRFMRSVSACFPRFPRDVFPEAPEKWTTWQSVAQDKEGVDRFAEALLEPLTNRTLYVEWRTAAERFRDDVVRWDIHRTVCNYDPRDVQPFTGSFLTSFMAETHLPVSRATWSPPVGDAQYDQWCRFKDFYRKRMVERGDYVCRTMPVAVDGGGEMLRDGLRKALAVQFIEHGRRDFFLGALDNYRLVGQYLFMRGRAFFNTVFLVLLSVAASLIVNPLAAYALSRFRMNGTERVILFLLATMAFPSAVTAIPGFLLIRDLGLLNTLAALVLPTVASGMSIFILKGFFDALPRELYEAAAIDGAGEWTVFSKITLPMTTPILAVNALNHFVAAYNSWEWAFLVCQKESQWTIAVWMYQMSQEMAGQPWCVMAGFVLVSIPTAVVFLLCQKVILRGIVLPSMK
;
A
#
# COMPACT_ATOMS: atom_id res chain seq x y z
N MET A 1 21.29 -24.59 -7.14
CA MET A 1 22.01 -24.13 -8.36
C MET A 1 23.31 -24.90 -8.51
N SER A 2 23.35 -25.80 -9.49
CA SER A 2 24.48 -26.65 -9.88
C SER A 2 25.22 -26.04 -11.08
N ALA A 3 25.60 -24.77 -11.00
CA ALA A 3 26.28 -24.09 -12.11
C ALA A 3 27.74 -24.53 -12.29
N LEU A 4 28.35 -25.16 -11.28
CA LEU A 4 29.72 -25.66 -11.31
C LEU A 4 29.76 -27.11 -10.82
N LEU A 5 30.51 -27.94 -11.55
CA LEU A 5 30.84 -29.30 -11.16
C LEU A 5 31.55 -29.29 -9.79
N PRO A 6 31.35 -30.31 -8.93
CA PRO A 6 31.98 -30.36 -7.61
C PRO A 6 33.51 -30.18 -7.62
N SER A 7 34.18 -30.67 -8.68
CA SER A 7 35.62 -30.53 -8.90
C SER A 7 36.08 -29.09 -9.12
N GLU A 8 35.27 -28.24 -9.77
CA GLU A 8 35.64 -26.86 -10.09
C GLU A 8 35.45 -25.90 -8.91
N ARG A 9 34.59 -26.26 -7.94
CA ARG A 9 34.33 -25.46 -6.73
C ARG A 9 35.53 -25.35 -5.79
N SER A 10 36.46 -26.31 -5.84
CA SER A 10 37.65 -26.33 -4.99
C SER A 10 38.76 -25.41 -5.50
N THR A 11 38.74 -25.05 -6.80
CA THR A 11 39.75 -24.19 -7.42
C THR A 11 39.63 -22.75 -6.91
N TRP A 12 40.76 -22.04 -6.82
CA TRP A 12 40.79 -20.62 -6.43
C TRP A 12 39.90 -19.75 -7.33
N LYS A 13 39.92 -20.00 -8.65
CA LYS A 13 39.05 -19.32 -9.63
C LYS A 13 37.57 -19.61 -9.37
N GLY A 14 37.22 -20.88 -9.10
CA GLY A 14 35.86 -21.27 -8.76
C GLY A 14 35.35 -20.62 -7.46
N ARG A 15 36.19 -20.54 -6.42
CA ARG A 15 35.87 -19.86 -5.16
C ARG A 15 35.65 -18.36 -5.35
N ILE A 16 36.48 -17.69 -6.14
CA ILE A 16 36.29 -16.27 -6.48
C ILE A 16 34.97 -16.08 -7.23
N PHE A 17 34.70 -16.88 -8.26
CA PHE A 17 33.47 -16.79 -9.04
C PHE A 17 32.22 -16.98 -8.16
N LEU A 18 32.20 -18.03 -7.32
CA LEU A 18 31.12 -18.25 -6.35
C LEU A 18 30.99 -17.09 -5.36
N GLY A 19 32.10 -16.58 -4.84
CA GLY A 19 32.13 -15.40 -3.98
C GLY A 19 31.48 -14.18 -4.65
N CYS A 20 31.80 -13.91 -5.91
CA CYS A 20 31.19 -12.84 -6.70
C CYS A 20 29.69 -13.06 -6.91
N VAL A 21 29.26 -14.29 -7.24
CA VAL A 21 27.84 -14.62 -7.39
C VAL A 21 27.07 -14.42 -6.08
N TYR A 22 27.62 -14.88 -4.95
CA TYR A 22 26.98 -14.66 -3.64
C TYR A 22 26.98 -13.18 -3.24
N ALA A 23 28.05 -12.43 -3.50
CA ALA A 23 28.08 -10.99 -3.28
C ALA A 23 27.02 -10.26 -4.11
N LEU A 24 26.84 -10.64 -5.36
CA LEU A 24 25.82 -10.06 -6.25
C LEU A 24 24.40 -10.43 -5.80
N LEU A 25 24.16 -11.68 -5.39
CA LEU A 25 22.87 -12.12 -4.86
C LEU A 25 22.53 -11.46 -3.52
N THR A 26 23.51 -11.30 -2.63
CA THR A 26 23.31 -10.61 -1.35
C THR A 26 23.08 -9.11 -1.53
N LEU A 27 23.85 -8.46 -2.42
CA LEU A 27 23.60 -7.08 -2.82
C LEU A 27 22.19 -6.92 -3.40
N GLY A 28 21.78 -7.81 -4.31
CA GLY A 28 20.41 -7.85 -4.86
C GLY A 28 19.34 -8.05 -3.79
N GLY A 29 19.61 -8.89 -2.78
CA GLY A 29 18.72 -9.06 -1.62
C GLY A 29 18.58 -7.78 -0.80
N ILE A 30 19.70 -7.12 -0.50
CA ILE A 30 19.72 -5.86 0.28
C ILE A 30 19.00 -4.75 -0.47
N THR A 31 19.22 -4.61 -1.78
CA THR A 31 18.57 -3.58 -2.60
C THR A 31 17.06 -3.79 -2.75
N MET A 32 16.55 -5.02 -2.54
CA MET A 32 15.10 -5.27 -2.48
C MET A 32 14.51 -5.11 -1.07
N VAL A 33 15.26 -5.47 -0.03
CA VAL A 33 14.78 -5.36 1.36
C VAL A 33 14.73 -3.92 1.83
N LEU A 34 15.70 -3.09 1.46
CA LEU A 34 15.76 -1.70 1.93
C LEU A 34 14.54 -0.86 1.50
N PRO A 35 14.12 -0.84 0.22
CA PRO A 35 12.90 -0.15 -0.19
C PRO A 35 11.65 -0.66 0.53
N PHE A 36 11.55 -1.98 0.75
CA PHE A 36 10.45 -2.55 1.52
C PHE A 36 10.43 -2.07 2.97
N MET A 37 11.58 -2.04 3.64
CA MET A 37 11.70 -1.51 5.00
C MET A 37 11.35 -0.02 5.07
N VAL A 38 11.77 0.77 4.07
CA VAL A 38 11.43 2.19 3.96
C VAL A 38 9.93 2.37 3.69
N MET A 39 9.32 1.56 2.83
CA MET A 39 7.88 1.57 2.58
C MET A 39 7.09 1.24 3.86
N LEU A 40 7.48 0.18 4.56
CA LEU A 40 6.86 -0.24 5.82
C LEU A 40 7.07 0.79 6.94
N ALA A 41 8.23 1.43 7.02
CA ALA A 41 8.43 2.54 7.95
C ALA A 41 7.55 3.75 7.57
N SER A 42 7.47 4.04 6.28
CA SER A 42 6.70 5.17 5.76
C SER A 42 5.19 4.98 5.92
N SER A 43 4.67 3.75 5.92
CA SER A 43 3.25 3.49 6.17
C SER A 43 2.81 3.85 7.59
N PHE A 44 3.72 3.72 8.56
CA PHE A 44 3.50 4.17 9.93
C PHE A 44 3.91 5.62 10.16
N SER A 45 4.36 6.35 9.14
CA SER A 45 4.83 7.74 9.28
C SER A 45 3.68 8.76 9.16
N SER A 46 4.03 10.03 9.28
CA SER A 46 3.17 11.21 9.23
C SER A 46 3.84 12.31 8.42
N GLY A 47 3.17 13.45 8.24
CA GLY A 47 3.76 14.63 7.59
C GLY A 47 5.04 15.15 8.25
N TYR A 48 5.33 14.74 9.49
CA TYR A 48 6.59 15.00 10.18
C TYR A 48 7.72 14.12 9.67
N ASP A 49 7.62 12.80 9.85
CA ASP A 49 8.73 11.87 9.71
C ASP A 49 8.84 11.20 8.32
N TYR A 50 7.85 11.37 7.43
CA TYR A 50 7.85 10.74 6.09
C TYR A 50 9.09 11.07 5.24
N ALA A 51 9.50 12.35 5.22
CA ALA A 51 10.60 12.82 4.38
C ALA A 51 12.00 12.40 4.88
N ARG A 52 12.09 11.63 5.97
CA ARG A 52 13.37 11.10 6.48
C ARG A 52 13.84 9.88 5.71
N HIS A 53 12.93 9.15 5.06
CA HIS A 53 13.23 7.92 4.29
C HIS A 53 14.09 6.90 5.06
N THR A 54 13.92 6.83 6.38
CA THR A 54 14.66 5.91 7.24
C THR A 54 13.95 4.56 7.33
N PRO A 55 14.66 3.42 7.31
CA PRO A 55 14.06 2.09 7.38
C PRO A 55 13.42 1.78 8.75
N VAL A 56 13.70 2.58 9.77
CA VAL A 56 13.08 2.47 11.11
C VAL A 56 12.73 3.88 11.58
N LEU A 57 11.50 4.08 12.06
CA LEU A 57 11.05 5.40 12.51
C LEU A 57 11.69 5.75 13.85
N ARG A 58 12.35 6.91 13.91
CA ARG A 58 13.00 7.43 15.13
C ARG A 58 12.03 7.57 16.31
N ALA A 59 10.76 7.85 16.05
CA ALA A 59 9.69 7.89 17.02
C ALA A 59 9.47 6.54 17.77
N LEU A 60 9.97 5.41 17.27
CA LEU A 60 9.85 4.14 18.02
C LEU A 60 10.72 4.14 19.28
N TRP A 61 11.91 4.75 19.23
CA TRP A 61 12.86 4.76 20.36
C TRP A 61 13.10 6.14 20.98
N ASN A 62 13.03 7.21 20.19
CA ASN A 62 13.26 8.58 20.67
C ASN A 62 11.96 9.22 21.18
N ARG A 63 11.94 9.62 22.45
CA ARG A 63 10.83 10.33 23.10
C ARG A 63 10.55 11.68 22.44
N ASN A 64 11.59 12.40 22.05
CA ASN A 64 11.50 13.78 21.57
C ASN A 64 10.87 13.83 20.17
N ASP A 65 11.22 12.88 19.31
CA ASP A 65 10.55 12.69 18.02
C ASP A 65 9.08 12.26 18.16
N ARG A 66 8.74 11.43 19.16
CA ARG A 66 7.32 11.11 19.42
C ARG A 66 6.53 12.33 19.85
N PHE A 67 7.12 13.19 20.68
CA PHE A 67 6.48 14.43 21.11
C PHE A 67 6.22 15.33 19.90
N MET A 68 7.24 15.61 19.08
CA MET A 68 7.05 16.45 17.88
C MET A 68 6.03 15.88 16.91
N ARG A 69 5.95 14.55 16.79
CA ARG A 69 4.92 13.88 16.02
C ARG A 69 3.51 14.00 16.63
N SER A 70 3.39 14.01 17.96
CA SER A 70 2.12 14.31 18.63
C SER A 70 1.67 15.74 18.36
N VAL A 71 2.62 16.69 18.34
CA VAL A 71 2.33 18.09 17.95
C VAL A 71 1.91 18.15 16.48
N SER A 72 2.61 17.47 15.56
CA SER A 72 2.26 17.48 14.13
C SER A 72 0.89 16.86 13.82
N ALA A 73 0.36 16.01 14.70
CA ALA A 73 -1.00 15.49 14.57
C ALA A 73 -2.09 16.56 14.84
N CYS A 74 -1.76 17.65 15.53
CA CYS A 74 -2.69 18.73 15.86
C CYS A 74 -2.56 19.95 14.92
N PHE A 75 -1.46 20.04 14.18
CA PHE A 75 -1.19 21.17 13.30
C PHE A 75 -0.70 20.70 11.93
N PRO A 76 -1.35 21.12 10.82
CA PRO A 76 -0.91 20.74 9.47
C PRO A 76 0.42 21.38 9.07
N ARG A 77 0.80 22.48 9.72
CA ARG A 77 2.10 23.16 9.57
C ARG A 77 2.67 23.45 10.96
N PHE A 78 3.98 23.68 11.03
CA PHE A 78 4.62 23.98 12.30
C PHE A 78 4.09 25.33 12.86
N PRO A 79 3.48 25.35 14.06
CA PRO A 79 2.80 26.54 14.59
C PRO A 79 3.79 27.46 15.32
N ARG A 80 4.46 28.34 14.58
CA ARG A 80 5.43 29.31 15.15
C ARG A 80 4.80 30.33 16.09
N ASP A 81 3.54 30.63 15.88
CA ASP A 81 2.73 31.44 16.77
C ASP A 81 2.67 30.82 18.17
N VAL A 82 2.50 29.49 18.27
CA VAL A 82 2.49 28.72 19.52
C VAL A 82 3.90 28.55 20.10
N PHE A 83 4.90 28.35 19.24
CA PHE A 83 6.31 28.11 19.62
C PHE A 83 7.25 29.18 19.05
N PRO A 84 7.23 30.42 19.59
CA PRO A 84 8.09 31.50 19.10
C PRO A 84 9.59 31.24 19.30
N GLU A 85 9.95 30.42 20.28
CA GLU A 85 11.32 30.00 20.58
C GLU A 85 11.92 28.98 19.58
N ALA A 86 11.12 28.48 18.64
CA ALA A 86 11.58 27.51 17.66
C ALA A 86 12.54 28.14 16.61
N PRO A 87 13.50 27.37 16.06
CA PRO A 87 14.42 27.86 15.03
C PRO A 87 13.70 28.47 13.81
N GLU A 88 14.19 29.61 13.29
CA GLU A 88 13.57 30.32 12.15
C GLU A 88 13.46 29.47 10.88
N LYS A 89 14.37 28.50 10.70
CA LYS A 89 14.37 27.56 9.58
C LYS A 89 13.18 26.58 9.60
N TRP A 90 12.47 26.44 10.73
CA TRP A 90 11.32 25.55 10.88
C TRP A 90 10.06 26.19 10.29
N THR A 91 9.89 26.00 8.99
CA THR A 91 8.74 26.52 8.21
C THR A 91 7.70 25.42 7.93
N THR A 92 8.18 24.19 7.72
CA THR A 92 7.38 23.00 7.40
C THR A 92 7.76 21.86 8.32
N TRP A 93 6.85 20.90 8.50
CA TRP A 93 7.17 19.69 9.26
C TRP A 93 8.36 18.90 8.70
N GLN A 94 8.59 18.97 7.40
CA GLN A 94 9.79 18.42 6.76
C GLN A 94 11.07 19.11 7.25
N SER A 95 11.10 20.44 7.29
CA SER A 95 12.26 21.19 7.80
C SER A 95 12.54 20.91 9.28
N VAL A 96 11.48 20.76 10.09
CA VAL A 96 11.60 20.37 11.51
C VAL A 96 12.19 18.96 11.61
N ALA A 97 11.68 18.01 10.83
CA ALA A 97 12.11 16.62 10.90
C ALA A 97 13.55 16.41 10.42
N GLN A 98 14.06 17.23 9.50
CA GLN A 98 15.46 17.18 9.07
C GLN A 98 16.43 17.65 10.16
N ASP A 99 15.99 18.54 11.06
CA ASP A 99 16.81 19.12 12.13
C ASP A 99 16.79 18.28 13.43
N LYS A 100 17.40 17.09 13.38
CA LYS A 100 17.37 16.10 14.47
C LYS A 100 17.81 16.65 15.83
N GLU A 101 18.94 17.35 15.87
CA GLU A 101 19.49 17.92 17.11
C GLU A 101 18.69 19.12 17.61
N GLY A 102 18.17 19.94 16.70
CA GLY A 102 17.25 21.03 17.05
C GLY A 102 15.97 20.50 17.68
N VAL A 103 15.40 19.44 17.10
CA VAL A 103 14.23 18.73 17.64
C VAL A 103 14.50 18.19 19.03
N ASP A 104 15.63 17.51 19.23
CA ASP A 104 15.94 16.91 20.53
C ASP A 104 16.06 18.00 21.60
N ARG A 105 16.77 19.10 21.33
CA ARG A 105 16.91 20.22 22.28
C ARG A 105 15.58 20.91 22.57
N PHE A 106 14.80 21.20 21.53
CA PHE A 106 13.53 21.92 21.65
C PHE A 106 12.48 21.10 22.43
N ALA A 107 12.34 19.82 22.09
CA ALA A 107 11.41 18.94 22.78
C ALA A 107 11.86 18.68 24.22
N GLU A 108 13.15 18.53 24.48
CA GLU A 108 13.66 18.35 25.85
C GLU A 108 13.33 19.58 26.70
N ALA A 109 13.55 20.79 26.20
CA ALA A 109 13.24 22.03 26.93
C ALA A 109 11.75 22.15 27.32
N LEU A 110 10.84 21.62 26.50
CA LEU A 110 9.40 21.61 26.81
C LEU A 110 8.99 20.48 27.75
N LEU A 111 9.74 19.37 27.78
CA LEU A 111 9.40 18.17 28.55
C LEU A 111 10.15 18.07 29.88
N GLU A 112 11.30 18.73 30.02
CA GLU A 112 12.13 18.75 31.22
C GLU A 112 11.37 19.25 32.46
N PRO A 113 10.54 20.32 32.41
CA PRO A 113 9.77 20.78 33.56
C PRO A 113 8.85 19.69 34.15
N LEU A 114 8.33 18.79 33.30
CA LEU A 114 7.42 17.71 33.70
C LEU A 114 8.12 16.56 34.42
N THR A 115 9.45 16.57 34.52
CA THR A 115 10.20 15.63 35.38
C THR A 115 10.06 15.98 36.86
N ASN A 116 9.82 17.25 37.19
CA ASN A 116 9.55 17.71 38.54
C ASN A 116 8.07 17.50 38.89
N ARG A 117 7.79 16.76 39.96
CA ARG A 117 6.43 16.42 40.38
C ARG A 117 5.55 17.64 40.65
N THR A 118 6.10 18.71 41.24
CA THR A 118 5.34 19.93 41.57
C THR A 118 4.92 20.64 40.28
N LEU A 119 5.87 20.83 39.36
CA LEU A 119 5.61 21.46 38.07
C LEU A 119 4.67 20.61 37.20
N TYR A 120 4.81 19.28 37.24
CA TYR A 120 3.88 18.37 36.55
C TYR A 120 2.43 18.56 37.03
N VAL A 121 2.19 18.63 38.34
CA VAL A 121 0.84 18.85 38.89
C VAL A 121 0.29 20.23 38.48
N GLU A 122 1.13 21.26 38.52
CA GLU A 122 0.77 22.61 38.06
C GLU A 122 0.38 22.62 36.58
N TRP A 123 1.21 22.03 35.73
CA TRP A 123 0.98 21.97 34.28
C TRP A 123 -0.22 21.13 33.92
N ARG A 124 -0.44 20.02 34.64
CA ARG A 124 -1.63 19.20 34.48
C ARG A 124 -2.89 19.97 34.85
N THR A 125 -2.87 20.72 35.94
CA THR A 125 -4.00 21.61 36.33
C THR A 125 -4.24 22.67 35.25
N ALA A 126 -3.19 23.24 34.68
CA ALA A 126 -3.30 24.19 33.56
C ALA A 126 -3.87 23.52 32.30
N ALA A 127 -3.48 22.29 32.00
CA ALA A 127 -4.01 21.51 30.87
C ALA A 127 -5.50 21.16 31.04
N GLU A 128 -5.93 20.81 32.26
CA GLU A 128 -7.34 20.58 32.60
C GLU A 128 -8.17 21.85 32.41
N ARG A 129 -7.68 23.00 32.91
CA ARG A 129 -8.33 24.30 32.69
C ARG A 129 -8.43 24.64 31.21
N PHE A 130 -7.35 24.44 30.46
CA PHE A 130 -7.33 24.68 29.03
C PHE A 130 -8.38 23.83 28.29
N ARG A 131 -8.46 22.53 28.60
CA ARG A 131 -9.49 21.64 28.04
C ARG A 131 -10.90 22.15 28.36
N ASP A 132 -11.15 22.56 29.60
CA ASP A 132 -12.47 23.02 30.03
C ASP A 132 -12.88 24.33 29.34
N ASP A 133 -11.92 25.24 29.11
CA ASP A 133 -12.14 26.46 28.34
C ASP A 133 -12.50 26.15 26.87
N VAL A 134 -11.79 25.20 26.26
CA VAL A 134 -12.04 24.73 24.89
C VAL A 134 -13.43 24.12 24.74
N VAL A 135 -13.90 23.41 25.75
CA VAL A 135 -15.27 22.86 25.79
C VAL A 135 -16.31 23.98 25.86
N ARG A 136 -16.02 25.07 26.56
CA ARG A 136 -16.93 26.22 26.74
C ARG A 136 -16.97 27.18 25.56
N TRP A 137 -15.98 27.15 24.67
CA TRP A 137 -15.97 28.03 23.50
C TRP A 137 -17.19 27.79 22.61
N ASP A 138 -17.74 28.90 22.13
CA ASP A 138 -18.80 28.87 21.12
C ASP A 138 -18.22 28.33 19.81
N ILE A 139 -18.68 27.15 19.39
CA ILE A 139 -18.23 26.52 18.15
C ILE A 139 -18.46 27.42 16.94
N HIS A 140 -19.46 28.29 16.96
CA HIS A 140 -19.75 29.19 15.85
C HIS A 140 -18.70 30.31 15.72
N ARG A 141 -18.02 30.66 16.83
CA ARG A 141 -16.99 31.72 16.88
C ARG A 141 -15.57 31.18 16.99
N THR A 142 -15.35 29.96 16.51
CA THR A 142 -14.02 29.32 16.49
C THR A 142 -13.59 28.94 15.08
N VAL A 143 -12.29 29.15 14.84
CA VAL A 143 -11.57 28.56 13.69
C VAL A 143 -10.82 27.34 14.18
N CYS A 144 -10.59 26.33 13.35
CA CYS A 144 -9.77 25.19 13.74
C CYS A 144 -8.78 24.83 12.64
N ASN A 145 -7.58 24.44 13.07
CA ASN A 145 -6.69 23.68 12.20
C ASN A 145 -7.34 22.33 11.91
N TYR A 146 -7.11 21.76 10.73
CA TYR A 146 -7.57 20.43 10.42
C TYR A 146 -6.63 19.74 9.45
N ASP A 147 -6.55 18.43 9.57
CA ASP A 147 -6.02 17.58 8.52
C ASP A 147 -7.17 17.29 7.53
N PRO A 148 -6.97 17.43 6.21
CA PRO A 148 -7.99 17.07 5.22
C PRO A 148 -8.55 15.65 5.38
N ARG A 149 -7.76 14.71 5.95
CA ARG A 149 -8.21 13.34 6.30
C ARG A 149 -9.36 13.31 7.29
N ASP A 150 -9.32 14.21 8.27
CA ASP A 150 -10.28 14.24 9.38
C ASP A 150 -11.65 14.76 8.90
N VAL A 151 -11.67 15.54 7.81
CA VAL A 151 -12.91 16.11 7.24
C VAL A 151 -13.60 15.13 6.29
N GLN A 152 -12.86 14.27 5.58
CA GLN A 152 -13.42 13.33 4.60
C GLN A 152 -14.62 12.50 5.09
N PRO A 153 -14.62 11.93 6.32
CA PRO A 153 -15.76 11.17 6.83
C PRO A 153 -17.05 11.99 6.98
N PHE A 154 -16.94 13.31 7.12
CA PHE A 154 -18.08 14.21 7.31
C PHE A 154 -18.67 14.72 5.99
N THR A 155 -17.90 14.63 4.91
CA THR A 155 -18.23 15.30 3.64
C THR A 155 -18.46 14.37 2.45
N GLY A 156 -18.11 13.08 2.49
CA GLY A 156 -18.32 12.19 1.34
C GLY A 156 -17.66 12.74 0.04
N SER A 157 -18.37 12.79 -1.09
CA SER A 157 -17.88 13.31 -2.39
C SER A 157 -17.68 14.84 -2.43
N PHE A 158 -18.09 15.56 -1.38
CA PHE A 158 -18.16 17.01 -1.36
C PHE A 158 -16.80 17.68 -1.36
N LEU A 159 -15.75 17.13 -0.72
CA LEU A 159 -14.42 17.75 -0.70
C LEU A 159 -13.79 17.84 -2.10
N THR A 160 -14.11 16.92 -3.01
CA THR A 160 -13.61 16.93 -4.39
C THR A 160 -14.24 18.08 -5.20
N SER A 161 -15.54 18.29 -5.06
CA SER A 161 -16.26 19.43 -5.68
C SER A 161 -15.91 20.76 -4.99
N PHE A 162 -15.86 20.77 -3.67
CA PHE A 162 -15.59 21.93 -2.83
C PHE A 162 -14.15 22.44 -2.97
N MET A 163 -13.13 21.57 -3.00
CA MET A 163 -11.74 21.98 -3.27
C MET A 163 -11.53 22.39 -4.73
N ALA A 164 -12.28 21.82 -5.67
CA ALA A 164 -12.26 22.23 -7.08
C ALA A 164 -12.92 23.61 -7.30
N GLU A 165 -14.00 23.92 -6.60
CA GLU A 165 -14.73 25.19 -6.72
C GLU A 165 -14.09 26.35 -5.95
N THR A 166 -13.45 26.10 -4.81
CA THR A 166 -12.95 27.18 -3.95
C THR A 166 -11.50 27.58 -4.22
N HIS A 167 -10.75 26.85 -5.06
CA HIS A 167 -9.30 27.06 -5.31
C HIS A 167 -8.48 27.27 -4.02
N LEU A 168 -8.94 26.76 -2.88
CA LEU A 168 -8.30 26.98 -1.61
C LEU A 168 -7.02 26.14 -1.58
N PRO A 169 -5.83 26.76 -1.40
CA PRO A 169 -4.64 25.97 -1.18
C PRO A 169 -4.86 25.13 0.09
N VAL A 170 -4.54 23.84 0.02
CA VAL A 170 -4.61 22.79 1.07
C VAL A 170 -3.75 23.14 2.32
N SER A 171 -3.44 24.41 2.52
CA SER A 171 -2.34 24.91 3.31
C SER A 171 -2.65 26.19 4.10
N ARG A 172 -3.86 26.75 4.01
CA ARG A 172 -4.35 27.78 4.96
C ARG A 172 -5.25 27.13 6.01
N ALA A 173 -4.69 26.91 7.19
CA ALA A 173 -5.28 26.11 8.27
C ALA A 173 -6.29 26.86 9.16
N THR A 174 -6.77 28.03 8.74
CA THR A 174 -7.73 28.87 9.49
C THR A 174 -8.88 29.32 8.60
N TRP A 175 -9.49 28.37 7.89
CA TRP A 175 -10.66 28.63 7.05
C TRP A 175 -11.97 28.29 7.77
N SER A 176 -13.05 29.00 7.46
CA SER A 176 -14.41 28.68 7.92
C SER A 176 -15.42 29.08 6.83
N PRO A 177 -16.46 28.26 6.57
CA PRO A 177 -17.52 28.63 5.62
C PRO A 177 -18.27 29.90 6.07
N PRO A 178 -18.92 30.63 5.14
CA PRO A 178 -19.79 31.74 5.50
C PRO A 178 -20.91 31.28 6.43
N VAL A 179 -21.19 32.06 7.48
CA VAL A 179 -22.27 31.78 8.43
C VAL A 179 -23.62 31.80 7.68
N GLY A 180 -24.43 30.75 7.86
CA GLY A 180 -25.75 30.62 7.23
C GLY A 180 -25.82 29.71 6.00
N ASP A 181 -24.69 29.20 5.51
CA ASP A 181 -24.65 28.14 4.50
C ASP A 181 -24.87 26.76 5.16
N ALA A 182 -25.51 25.81 4.47
CA ALA A 182 -25.61 24.41 4.90
C ALA A 182 -24.22 23.79 5.16
N GLN A 183 -23.18 24.28 4.48
CA GLN A 183 -21.79 23.89 4.70
C GLN A 183 -21.25 24.32 6.07
N TYR A 184 -21.72 25.45 6.59
CA TYR A 184 -21.32 25.97 7.89
C TYR A 184 -21.84 25.10 9.04
N ASP A 185 -23.05 24.56 8.91
CA ASP A 185 -23.62 23.64 9.90
C ASP A 185 -22.83 22.32 9.95
N GLN A 186 -22.44 21.78 8.79
CA GLN A 186 -21.58 20.60 8.71
C GLN A 186 -20.20 20.86 9.34
N TRP A 187 -19.62 22.04 9.07
CA TRP A 187 -18.38 22.48 9.68
C TRP A 187 -18.46 22.57 11.21
N CYS A 188 -19.57 23.09 11.74
CA CYS A 188 -19.80 23.14 13.18
C CYS A 188 -19.95 21.74 13.79
N ARG A 189 -20.64 20.81 13.13
CA ARG A 189 -20.74 19.40 13.55
C ARG A 189 -19.39 18.70 13.58
N PHE A 190 -18.54 18.96 12.58
CA PHE A 190 -17.17 18.44 12.52
C PHE A 190 -16.34 18.91 13.73
N LYS A 191 -16.34 20.22 14.02
CA LYS A 191 -15.65 20.78 15.19
C LYS A 191 -16.16 20.17 16.50
N ASP A 192 -17.48 20.07 16.64
CA ASP A 192 -18.09 19.51 17.85
C ASP A 192 -17.78 18.02 18.04
N PHE A 193 -17.70 17.23 16.95
CA PHE A 193 -17.34 15.82 17.01
C PHE A 193 -15.95 15.59 17.64
N TYR A 194 -14.92 16.29 17.15
CA TYR A 194 -13.56 16.12 17.67
C TYR A 194 -13.42 16.68 19.08
N ARG A 195 -14.13 17.76 19.41
CA ARG A 195 -14.21 18.30 20.76
C ARG A 195 -14.85 17.32 21.74
N LYS A 196 -15.96 16.68 21.39
CA LYS A 196 -16.59 15.64 22.21
C LYS A 196 -15.69 14.43 22.40
N ARG A 197 -15.07 13.96 21.31
CA ARG A 197 -14.16 12.81 21.32
C ARG A 197 -12.91 13.06 22.17
N MET A 198 -12.41 14.29 22.21
CA MET A 198 -11.34 14.71 23.11
C MET A 198 -11.74 14.47 24.57
N VAL A 199 -12.92 14.96 24.97
CA VAL A 199 -13.44 14.78 26.34
C VAL A 199 -13.67 13.29 26.65
N GLU A 200 -14.30 12.53 25.75
CA GLU A 200 -14.55 11.09 25.92
C GLU A 200 -13.27 10.27 26.11
N ARG A 201 -12.16 10.68 25.48
CA ARG A 201 -10.86 10.01 25.57
C ARG A 201 -10.00 10.49 26.75
N GLY A 202 -10.47 11.49 27.49
CA GLY A 202 -9.70 12.15 28.54
C GLY A 202 -8.54 12.99 27.99
N ASP A 203 -8.61 13.41 26.73
CA ASP A 203 -7.57 14.21 26.09
C ASP A 203 -7.65 15.69 26.50
N TYR A 204 -6.50 16.36 26.54
CA TYR A 204 -6.44 17.81 26.81
C TYR A 204 -6.47 18.65 25.53
N VAL A 205 -6.10 18.04 24.39
CA VAL A 205 -6.02 18.66 23.07
C VAL A 205 -6.61 17.71 22.03
N CYS A 206 -7.11 18.24 20.93
CA CYS A 206 -7.66 17.45 19.83
C CYS A 206 -6.99 17.79 18.51
N ARG A 207 -7.13 16.89 17.50
CA ARG A 207 -6.55 17.08 16.17
C ARG A 207 -7.01 18.36 15.48
N THR A 208 -8.27 18.73 15.72
CA THR A 208 -8.91 19.87 15.06
C THR A 208 -9.17 20.97 16.07
N MET A 209 -8.09 21.48 16.66
CA MET A 209 -8.17 22.38 17.80
C MET A 209 -8.97 23.64 17.42
N PRO A 210 -10.16 23.88 18.00
CA PRO A 210 -10.83 25.15 17.82
C PRO A 210 -10.03 26.24 18.53
N VAL A 211 -10.03 27.44 18.00
CA VAL A 211 -9.37 28.62 18.55
C VAL A 211 -10.39 29.75 18.44
N ALA A 212 -10.68 30.41 19.56
CA ALA A 212 -11.59 31.55 19.59
C ALA A 212 -11.00 32.71 18.77
N VAL A 213 -11.84 33.34 17.94
CA VAL A 213 -11.43 34.48 17.11
C VAL A 213 -11.14 35.73 17.95
N ASP A 214 -11.84 35.86 19.08
CA ASP A 214 -11.80 37.04 19.95
C ASP A 214 -11.28 36.67 21.36
N GLY A 215 -10.01 36.93 21.64
CA GLY A 215 -9.51 37.08 23.03
C GLY A 215 -8.39 36.13 23.48
N GLY A 216 -7.25 36.73 23.87
CA GLY A 216 -6.29 36.12 24.78
C GLY A 216 -5.09 35.40 24.17
N GLY A 217 -4.48 35.95 23.11
CA GLY A 217 -3.43 35.29 22.34
C GLY A 217 -2.22 34.77 23.14
N GLU A 218 -1.86 35.33 24.29
CA GLU A 218 -0.70 34.88 25.08
C GLU A 218 -1.03 33.78 26.10
N MET A 219 -2.18 33.89 26.77
CA MET A 219 -2.67 32.88 27.74
C MET A 219 -3.09 31.58 27.04
N LEU A 220 -3.66 31.68 25.83
CA LEU A 220 -3.96 30.53 24.96
C LEU A 220 -2.70 29.76 24.57
N ARG A 221 -1.59 30.45 24.30
CA ARG A 221 -0.34 29.84 23.83
C ARG A 221 0.37 29.07 24.94
N ASP A 222 0.44 29.62 26.14
CA ASP A 222 1.04 28.92 27.28
C ASP A 222 0.17 27.71 27.71
N GLY A 223 -1.15 27.91 27.83
CA GLY A 223 -2.08 26.82 28.15
C GLY A 223 -2.03 25.67 27.15
N LEU A 224 -2.01 25.97 25.84
CA LEU A 224 -1.91 24.97 24.78
C LEU A 224 -0.57 24.22 24.79
N ARG A 225 0.55 24.91 25.02
CA ARG A 225 1.88 24.29 25.14
C ARG A 225 1.94 23.30 26.30
N LYS A 226 1.45 23.72 27.47
CA LYS A 226 1.37 22.86 28.66
C LYS A 226 0.44 21.67 28.42
N ALA A 227 -0.72 21.90 27.80
CA ALA A 227 -1.66 20.84 27.45
C ALA A 227 -1.07 19.81 26.48
N LEU A 228 -0.35 20.26 25.43
CA LEU A 228 0.35 19.37 24.49
C LEU A 228 1.43 18.53 25.20
N ALA A 229 2.21 19.14 26.08
CA ALA A 229 3.27 18.46 26.82
C ALA A 229 2.69 17.42 27.80
N VAL A 230 1.68 17.79 28.60
CA VAL A 230 1.00 16.88 29.54
C VAL A 230 0.28 15.74 28.80
N GLN A 231 -0.45 16.05 27.72
CA GLN A 231 -1.07 15.05 26.85
C GLN A 231 -0.02 14.02 26.38
N PHE A 232 1.15 14.47 25.97
CA PHE A 232 2.20 13.57 25.53
C PHE A 232 2.75 12.68 26.66
N ILE A 233 2.93 13.22 27.87
CA ILE A 233 3.37 12.42 29.03
C ILE A 233 2.37 11.32 29.36
N GLU A 234 1.08 11.66 29.38
CA GLU A 234 0.03 10.73 29.80
C GLU A 234 -0.38 9.75 28.70
N HIS A 235 -0.46 10.23 27.45
CA HIS A 235 -1.08 9.51 26.34
C HIS A 235 -0.15 9.30 25.13
N GLY A 236 1.07 9.82 25.12
CA GLY A 236 1.92 9.87 23.91
C GLY A 236 2.22 8.52 23.25
N ARG A 237 2.33 7.43 24.02
CA ARG A 237 2.47 6.07 23.45
C ARG A 237 1.19 5.62 22.74
N ARG A 238 0.04 5.81 23.38
CA ARG A 238 -1.28 5.48 22.82
C ARG A 238 -1.50 6.28 21.53
N ASP A 239 -1.23 7.57 21.56
CA ASP A 239 -1.46 8.48 20.44
C ASP A 239 -0.54 8.18 19.26
N PHE A 240 0.71 7.76 19.51
CA PHE A 240 1.60 7.25 18.48
C PHE A 240 1.01 6.04 17.74
N PHE A 241 0.58 5.00 18.48
CA PHE A 241 0.02 3.79 17.86
C PHE A 241 -1.33 4.06 17.18
N LEU A 242 -2.19 4.86 17.78
CA LEU A 242 -3.47 5.26 17.16
C LEU A 242 -3.23 6.02 15.85
N GLY A 243 -2.35 7.03 15.85
CA GLY A 243 -2.02 7.77 14.63
C GLY A 243 -1.37 6.91 13.55
N ALA A 244 -0.55 5.93 13.94
CA ALA A 244 0.07 4.99 13.00
C ALA A 244 -0.96 4.03 12.39
N LEU A 245 -1.95 3.57 13.16
CA LEU A 245 -3.04 2.70 12.69
C LEU A 245 -4.12 3.46 11.90
N ASP A 246 -4.29 4.76 12.14
CA ASP A 246 -5.27 5.58 11.42
C ASP A 246 -4.99 5.62 9.90
N ASN A 247 -3.71 5.57 9.48
CA ASN A 247 -3.35 5.46 8.08
C ASN A 247 -3.97 4.20 7.45
N TYR A 248 -3.84 3.04 8.12
CA TYR A 248 -4.41 1.78 7.65
C TYR A 248 -5.94 1.76 7.74
N ARG A 249 -6.53 2.39 8.75
CA ARG A 249 -7.98 2.54 8.86
C ARG A 249 -8.55 3.33 7.69
N LEU A 250 -7.94 4.47 7.37
CA LEU A 250 -8.35 5.34 6.27
C LEU A 250 -8.24 4.60 4.93
N VAL A 251 -7.09 3.99 4.67
CA VAL A 251 -6.85 3.21 3.46
C VAL A 251 -7.82 2.03 3.36
N GLY A 252 -8.05 1.32 4.46
CA GLY A 252 -8.98 0.19 4.49
C GLY A 252 -10.42 0.63 4.18
N GLN A 253 -10.87 1.76 4.72
CA GLN A 253 -12.16 2.33 4.37
C GLN A 253 -12.22 2.74 2.89
N TYR A 254 -11.16 3.37 2.38
CA TYR A 254 -11.09 3.80 0.98
C TYR A 254 -11.13 2.62 0.01
N LEU A 255 -10.31 1.59 0.23
CA LEU A 255 -10.18 0.45 -0.68
C LEU A 255 -11.34 -0.56 -0.56
N PHE A 256 -11.85 -0.80 0.65
CA PHE A 256 -12.82 -1.88 0.89
C PHE A 256 -14.28 -1.42 1.02
N MET A 257 -14.55 -0.15 1.37
CA MET A 257 -15.94 0.31 1.62
C MET A 257 -16.54 1.14 0.48
N ARG A 258 -15.74 1.80 -0.37
CA ARG A 258 -16.26 2.66 -1.47
C ARG A 258 -16.83 1.90 -2.68
N GLY A 259 -16.75 0.57 -2.72
CA GLY A 259 -17.29 -0.22 -3.83
C GLY A 259 -17.14 -1.72 -3.66
N ARG A 260 -17.19 -2.46 -4.78
CA ARG A 260 -17.03 -3.93 -4.82
C ARG A 260 -15.59 -4.36 -5.12
N ALA A 261 -14.60 -3.53 -4.76
CA ALA A 261 -13.21 -3.72 -5.16
C ALA A 261 -12.65 -5.10 -4.80
N PHE A 262 -12.85 -5.54 -3.56
CA PHE A 262 -12.42 -6.87 -3.09
C PHE A 262 -13.08 -7.99 -3.87
N PHE A 263 -14.40 -7.91 -4.08
CA PHE A 263 -15.14 -8.92 -4.83
C PHE A 263 -14.68 -8.98 -6.29
N ASN A 264 -14.53 -7.83 -6.95
CA ASN A 264 -14.07 -7.74 -8.34
C ASN A 264 -12.65 -8.29 -8.48
N THR A 265 -11.74 -7.98 -7.55
CA THR A 265 -10.37 -8.50 -7.55
C THR A 265 -10.34 -10.01 -7.32
N VAL A 266 -11.06 -10.54 -6.33
CA VAL A 266 -11.10 -11.98 -6.07
C VAL A 266 -11.68 -12.73 -7.27
N PHE A 267 -12.79 -12.22 -7.84
CA PHE A 267 -13.42 -12.85 -8.99
C PHE A 267 -12.53 -12.79 -10.23
N LEU A 268 -11.90 -11.65 -10.50
CA LEU A 268 -10.92 -11.49 -11.58
C LEU A 268 -9.78 -12.51 -11.44
N VAL A 269 -9.15 -12.56 -10.27
CA VAL A 269 -8.02 -13.47 -10.00
C VAL A 269 -8.44 -14.92 -10.17
N LEU A 270 -9.58 -15.34 -9.60
CA LEU A 270 -10.08 -16.70 -9.74
C LEU A 270 -10.34 -17.05 -11.20
N LEU A 271 -10.99 -16.15 -11.95
CA LEU A 271 -11.32 -16.37 -13.35
C LEU A 271 -10.05 -16.43 -14.23
N SER A 272 -9.10 -15.53 -14.01
CA SER A 272 -7.80 -15.53 -14.69
C SER A 272 -7.01 -16.82 -14.42
N VAL A 273 -6.90 -17.23 -13.15
CA VAL A 273 -6.18 -18.46 -12.78
C VAL A 273 -6.87 -19.68 -13.37
N ALA A 274 -8.19 -19.81 -13.20
CA ALA A 274 -8.95 -20.94 -13.74
C ALA A 274 -8.85 -21.03 -15.26
N ALA A 275 -9.07 -19.92 -15.98
CA ALA A 275 -8.95 -19.88 -17.42
C ALA A 275 -7.52 -20.27 -17.87
N SER A 276 -6.51 -19.80 -17.16
CA SER A 276 -5.12 -20.12 -17.48
C SER A 276 -4.76 -21.59 -17.26
N LEU A 277 -5.33 -22.23 -16.24
CA LEU A 277 -5.09 -23.65 -15.89
C LEU A 277 -5.90 -24.61 -16.74
N ILE A 278 -6.92 -24.12 -17.43
CA ILE A 278 -7.69 -24.90 -18.40
C ILE A 278 -7.05 -24.75 -19.78
N VAL A 279 -6.94 -23.52 -20.30
CA VAL A 279 -6.60 -23.28 -21.71
C VAL A 279 -5.12 -23.58 -22.00
N ASN A 280 -4.20 -23.10 -21.17
CA ASN A 280 -2.78 -23.25 -21.48
C ASN A 280 -2.29 -24.71 -21.40
N PRO A 281 -2.66 -25.51 -20.37
CA PRO A 281 -2.31 -26.93 -20.34
C PRO A 281 -2.94 -27.73 -21.48
N LEU A 282 -4.18 -27.43 -21.89
CA LEU A 282 -4.80 -28.12 -23.03
C LEU A 282 -4.05 -27.85 -24.32
N ALA A 283 -3.73 -26.58 -24.61
CA ALA A 283 -2.97 -26.20 -25.79
C ALA A 283 -1.56 -26.81 -25.78
N ALA A 284 -0.87 -26.74 -24.64
CA ALA A 284 0.46 -27.33 -24.48
C ALA A 284 0.44 -28.87 -24.63
N TYR A 285 -0.57 -29.55 -24.09
CA TYR A 285 -0.73 -31.00 -24.22
C TYR A 285 -0.96 -31.40 -25.67
N ALA A 286 -1.84 -30.70 -26.38
CA ALA A 286 -2.10 -30.97 -27.78
C ALA A 286 -0.85 -30.80 -28.65
N LEU A 287 -0.09 -29.71 -28.43
CA LEU A 287 1.18 -29.45 -29.14
C LEU A 287 2.30 -30.42 -28.76
N SER A 288 2.24 -31.03 -27.57
CA SER A 288 3.22 -32.01 -27.10
C SER A 288 2.91 -33.42 -27.60
N ARG A 289 1.64 -33.85 -27.58
CA ARG A 289 1.26 -35.26 -27.75
C ARG A 289 0.70 -35.63 -29.11
N PHE A 290 -0.10 -34.78 -29.75
CA PHE A 290 -0.75 -35.13 -31.02
C PHE A 290 0.15 -35.01 -32.25
N ARG A 291 1.44 -34.67 -32.08
CA ARG A 291 2.45 -34.56 -33.17
C ARG A 291 1.90 -33.82 -34.40
N MET A 292 1.24 -32.69 -34.18
CA MET A 292 0.61 -31.92 -35.25
C MET A 292 1.66 -31.40 -36.23
N ASN A 293 1.41 -31.57 -37.53
CA ASN A 293 2.24 -30.99 -38.58
C ASN A 293 2.24 -29.46 -38.45
N GLY A 294 3.41 -28.88 -38.15
CA GLY A 294 3.56 -27.43 -37.93
C GLY A 294 3.62 -26.98 -36.46
N THR A 295 3.74 -27.90 -35.51
CA THR A 295 3.95 -27.59 -34.07
C THR A 295 5.04 -26.53 -33.86
N GLU A 296 6.18 -26.66 -34.54
CA GLU A 296 7.29 -25.70 -34.46
C GLU A 296 6.90 -24.30 -34.94
N ARG A 297 6.09 -24.20 -36.00
CA ARG A 297 5.61 -22.91 -36.52
C ARG A 297 4.63 -22.24 -35.55
N VAL A 298 3.75 -23.02 -34.92
CA VAL A 298 2.84 -22.52 -33.89
C VAL A 298 3.62 -22.01 -32.69
N ILE A 299 4.62 -22.77 -32.22
CA ILE A 299 5.48 -22.34 -31.12
C ILE A 299 6.27 -21.08 -31.48
N LEU A 300 6.85 -21.02 -32.69
CA LEU A 300 7.57 -19.83 -33.16
C LEU A 300 6.65 -18.61 -33.22
N PHE A 301 5.41 -18.78 -33.69
CA PHE A 301 4.40 -17.71 -33.69
C PHE A 301 4.09 -17.24 -32.26
N LEU A 302 3.84 -18.15 -31.32
CA LEU A 302 3.59 -17.80 -29.91
C LEU A 302 4.77 -17.04 -29.31
N LEU A 303 6.01 -17.47 -29.58
CA LEU A 303 7.22 -16.76 -29.13
C LEU A 303 7.35 -15.38 -29.77
N ALA A 304 7.03 -15.24 -31.06
CA ALA A 304 7.09 -13.96 -31.77
C ALA A 304 6.11 -12.94 -31.17
N THR A 305 4.92 -13.37 -30.70
CA THR A 305 3.98 -12.44 -30.03
C THR A 305 4.52 -11.87 -28.72
N MET A 306 5.44 -12.58 -28.05
CA MET A 306 6.07 -12.11 -26.82
C MET A 306 7.15 -11.06 -27.05
N ALA A 307 7.62 -10.89 -28.30
CA ALA A 307 8.60 -9.86 -28.63
C ALA A 307 8.00 -8.45 -28.59
N PHE A 308 6.67 -8.33 -28.70
CA PHE A 308 5.97 -7.05 -28.64
C PHE A 308 5.75 -6.61 -27.19
N PRO A 309 6.16 -5.39 -26.82
CA PRO A 309 5.85 -4.84 -25.49
C PRO A 309 4.33 -4.70 -25.30
N SER A 310 3.84 -4.98 -24.09
CA SER A 310 2.41 -4.86 -23.74
C SER A 310 1.85 -3.45 -23.99
N ALA A 311 2.67 -2.42 -23.84
CA ALA A 311 2.28 -1.04 -24.14
C ALA A 311 1.90 -0.82 -25.61
N VAL A 312 2.57 -1.51 -26.54
CA VAL A 312 2.30 -1.40 -27.99
C VAL A 312 0.98 -2.10 -28.34
N THR A 313 0.67 -3.21 -27.68
CA THR A 313 -0.56 -3.97 -27.93
C THR A 313 -1.78 -3.41 -27.18
N ALA A 314 -1.59 -2.46 -26.27
CA ALA A 314 -2.67 -1.87 -25.47
C ALA A 314 -3.73 -1.15 -26.33
N ILE A 315 -3.32 -0.29 -27.27
CA ILE A 315 -4.28 0.45 -28.14
C ILE A 315 -5.07 -0.51 -29.03
N PRO A 316 -4.44 -1.43 -29.81
CA PRO A 316 -5.18 -2.41 -30.58
C PRO A 316 -6.09 -3.29 -29.72
N GLY A 317 -5.60 -3.73 -28.55
CA GLY A 317 -6.40 -4.53 -27.62
C GLY A 317 -7.63 -3.78 -27.12
N PHE A 318 -7.51 -2.49 -26.82
CA PHE A 318 -8.64 -1.66 -26.40
C PHE A 318 -9.69 -1.55 -27.49
N LEU A 319 -9.27 -1.25 -28.72
CA LEU A 319 -10.17 -1.16 -29.86
C LEU A 319 -10.91 -2.49 -30.06
N LEU A 320 -10.21 -3.62 -29.97
CA LEU A 320 -10.82 -4.95 -30.05
C LEU A 320 -11.88 -5.19 -28.96
N ILE A 321 -11.56 -4.90 -27.70
CA ILE A 321 -12.51 -5.07 -26.59
C ILE A 321 -13.73 -4.15 -26.74
N ARG A 322 -13.52 -2.91 -27.21
CA ARG A 322 -14.58 -1.96 -27.52
C ARG A 322 -15.48 -2.48 -28.63
N ASP A 323 -14.91 -2.95 -29.73
CA ASP A 323 -15.65 -3.41 -30.89
C ASP A 323 -16.41 -4.72 -30.59
N LEU A 324 -15.91 -5.52 -29.64
CA LEU A 324 -16.63 -6.67 -29.06
C LEU A 324 -17.74 -6.28 -28.05
N GLY A 325 -17.87 -5.00 -27.70
CA GLY A 325 -18.86 -4.52 -26.74
C GLY A 325 -18.60 -4.95 -25.28
N LEU A 326 -17.36 -5.31 -24.95
CA LEU A 326 -17.00 -5.90 -23.65
C LEU A 326 -16.47 -4.90 -22.63
N LEU A 327 -16.38 -3.60 -22.97
CA LEU A 327 -15.91 -2.56 -22.05
C LEU A 327 -16.72 -2.54 -20.75
N ASN A 328 -16.05 -2.19 -19.65
CA ASN A 328 -16.63 -2.20 -18.30
C ASN A 328 -17.16 -3.57 -17.86
N THR A 329 -16.47 -4.65 -18.23
CA THR A 329 -16.76 -6.01 -17.74
C THR A 329 -15.47 -6.70 -17.30
N LEU A 330 -15.57 -7.65 -16.36
CA LEU A 330 -14.41 -8.48 -15.98
C LEU A 330 -13.92 -9.36 -17.14
N ALA A 331 -14.78 -9.66 -18.12
CA ALA A 331 -14.38 -10.39 -19.33
C ALA A 331 -13.35 -9.62 -20.16
N ALA A 332 -13.42 -8.29 -20.20
CA ALA A 332 -12.41 -7.44 -20.85
C ALA A 332 -11.02 -7.56 -20.21
N LEU A 333 -10.95 -7.93 -18.92
CA LEU A 333 -9.70 -8.14 -18.21
C LEU A 333 -9.14 -9.54 -18.43
N VAL A 334 -10.02 -10.54 -18.42
CA VAL A 334 -9.61 -11.95 -18.52
C VAL A 334 -9.30 -12.37 -19.95
N LEU A 335 -10.22 -12.14 -20.90
CA LEU A 335 -10.13 -12.73 -22.25
C LEU A 335 -8.80 -12.50 -22.97
N PRO A 336 -8.18 -11.29 -22.94
CA PRO A 336 -6.89 -11.07 -23.60
C PRO A 336 -5.74 -11.89 -23.03
N THR A 337 -5.88 -12.42 -21.80
CA THR A 337 -4.80 -13.07 -21.05
C THR A 337 -4.97 -14.59 -20.92
N VAL A 338 -6.11 -15.13 -21.38
CA VAL A 338 -6.48 -16.56 -21.22
C VAL A 338 -5.46 -17.48 -21.88
N ALA A 339 -5.08 -17.17 -23.12
CA ALA A 339 -4.08 -17.90 -23.88
C ALA A 339 -2.74 -17.15 -23.84
N SER A 340 -1.79 -17.69 -23.08
CA SER A 340 -0.46 -17.09 -22.93
C SER A 340 0.56 -17.93 -23.70
N GLY A 341 1.18 -17.33 -24.72
CA GLY A 341 2.24 -17.98 -25.51
C GLY A 341 3.39 -18.48 -24.63
N MET A 342 3.82 -17.69 -23.64
CA MET A 342 4.83 -18.09 -22.66
C MET A 342 4.38 -19.31 -21.86
N SER A 343 3.17 -19.28 -21.30
CA SER A 343 2.64 -20.39 -20.49
C SER A 343 2.56 -21.68 -21.30
N ILE A 344 2.06 -21.61 -22.53
CA ILE A 344 1.95 -22.76 -23.44
C ILE A 344 3.34 -23.31 -23.77
N PHE A 345 4.30 -22.44 -24.09
CA PHE A 345 5.67 -22.85 -24.41
C PHE A 345 6.35 -23.56 -23.24
N ILE A 346 6.28 -23.00 -22.03
CA ILE A 346 6.87 -23.60 -20.82
C ILE A 346 6.20 -24.94 -20.51
N LEU A 347 4.87 -24.97 -20.47
CA LEU A 347 4.13 -26.21 -20.16
C LEU A 347 4.43 -27.30 -21.17
N LYS A 348 4.53 -26.97 -22.47
CA LYS A 348 4.94 -27.93 -23.50
C LYS A 348 6.31 -28.53 -23.19
N GLY A 349 7.30 -27.71 -22.84
CA GLY A 349 8.63 -28.20 -22.48
C GLY A 349 8.61 -29.18 -21.31
N PHE A 350 7.78 -28.91 -20.29
CA PHE A 350 7.59 -29.83 -19.16
C PHE A 350 6.85 -31.11 -19.57
N PHE A 351 5.84 -31.02 -20.44
CA PHE A 351 5.13 -32.20 -20.94
C PHE A 351 6.06 -33.06 -21.80
N ASP A 352 6.85 -32.47 -22.69
CA ASP A 352 7.81 -33.18 -23.53
C ASP A 352 8.89 -33.91 -22.71
N ALA A 353 9.23 -33.42 -21.52
CA ALA A 353 10.20 -34.04 -20.62
C ALA A 353 9.66 -35.24 -19.84
N LEU A 354 8.35 -35.52 -19.86
CA LEU A 354 7.79 -36.66 -19.16
C LEU A 354 8.16 -37.98 -19.88
N PRO A 355 8.50 -39.05 -19.12
CA PRO A 355 8.86 -40.36 -19.69
C PRO A 355 7.75 -40.90 -20.60
N ARG A 356 8.12 -41.34 -21.81
CA ARG A 356 7.15 -41.85 -22.80
C ARG A 356 6.53 -43.17 -22.37
N GLU A 357 7.28 -43.95 -21.59
CA GLU A 357 6.92 -45.27 -21.09
C GLU A 357 5.63 -45.24 -20.26
N LEU A 358 5.37 -44.13 -19.55
CA LEU A 358 4.14 -43.94 -18.77
C LEU A 358 2.91 -43.81 -19.67
N TYR A 359 3.08 -43.19 -20.83
CA TYR A 359 2.00 -43.02 -21.82
C TYR A 359 1.77 -44.32 -22.59
N GLU A 360 2.84 -45.03 -22.94
CA GLU A 360 2.76 -46.34 -23.58
C GLU A 360 2.07 -47.37 -22.67
N ALA A 361 2.42 -47.40 -21.38
CA ALA A 361 1.74 -48.24 -20.39
C ALA A 361 0.24 -47.90 -20.28
N ALA A 362 -0.10 -46.61 -20.20
CA ALA A 362 -1.51 -46.20 -20.14
C ALA A 362 -2.29 -46.56 -21.42
N ALA A 363 -1.64 -46.52 -22.59
CA ALA A 363 -2.24 -46.96 -23.85
C ALA A 363 -2.48 -48.47 -23.87
N ILE A 364 -1.56 -49.28 -23.32
CA ILE A 364 -1.73 -50.73 -23.15
C ILE A 364 -2.92 -51.04 -22.22
N ASP A 365 -3.08 -50.24 -21.15
CA ASP A 365 -4.22 -50.34 -20.22
C ASP A 365 -5.54 -49.80 -20.82
N GLY A 366 -5.55 -49.34 -22.08
CA GLY A 366 -6.73 -48.83 -22.75
C GLY A 366 -7.24 -47.49 -22.21
N ALA A 367 -6.40 -46.72 -21.52
CA ALA A 367 -6.79 -45.42 -20.98
C ALA A 367 -7.03 -44.40 -22.11
N GLY A 368 -8.23 -43.80 -22.14
CA GLY A 368 -8.53 -42.71 -23.07
C GLY A 368 -7.68 -41.45 -22.82
N GLU A 369 -7.48 -40.63 -23.84
CA GLU A 369 -6.61 -39.43 -23.78
C GLU A 369 -6.95 -38.45 -22.66
N TRP A 370 -8.23 -38.23 -22.37
CA TRP A 370 -8.63 -37.38 -21.24
C TRP A 370 -8.17 -37.95 -19.89
N THR A 371 -8.21 -39.27 -19.74
CA THR A 371 -7.72 -39.98 -18.55
C THR A 371 -6.20 -39.83 -18.43
N VAL A 372 -5.47 -40.00 -19.53
CA VAL A 372 -4.01 -39.83 -19.58
C VAL A 372 -3.62 -38.38 -19.25
N PHE A 373 -4.32 -37.40 -19.80
CA PHE A 373 -4.09 -35.99 -19.49
C PHE A 373 -4.35 -35.70 -18.01
N SER A 374 -5.54 -36.03 -17.50
CA SER A 374 -5.99 -35.63 -16.17
C SER A 374 -5.38 -36.43 -15.02
N LYS A 375 -5.10 -37.73 -15.21
CA LYS A 375 -4.60 -38.61 -14.14
C LYS A 375 -3.11 -38.89 -14.20
N ILE A 376 -2.44 -38.65 -15.33
CA ILE A 376 -0.99 -38.88 -15.46
C ILE A 376 -0.27 -37.55 -15.68
N THR A 377 -0.62 -36.81 -16.73
CA THR A 377 0.13 -35.62 -17.13
C THR A 377 0.00 -34.48 -16.12
N LEU A 378 -1.22 -34.09 -15.75
CA LEU A 378 -1.44 -32.98 -14.81
C LEU A 378 -0.85 -33.24 -13.42
N PRO A 379 -1.03 -34.42 -12.77
CA PRO A 379 -0.44 -34.68 -11.45
C PRO A 379 1.09 -34.60 -11.48
N MET A 380 1.73 -35.18 -12.50
CA MET A 380 3.19 -35.14 -12.63
C MET A 380 3.75 -33.73 -12.89
N THR A 381 2.94 -32.84 -13.46
CA THR A 381 3.31 -31.46 -13.78
C THR A 381 2.73 -30.43 -12.81
N THR A 382 2.17 -30.89 -11.69
CA THR A 382 1.60 -30.02 -10.65
C THR A 382 2.55 -28.89 -10.21
N PRO A 383 3.88 -29.12 -10.04
CA PRO A 383 4.79 -28.03 -9.69
C PRO A 383 4.81 -26.89 -10.71
N ILE A 384 4.84 -27.19 -12.02
CA ILE A 384 4.86 -26.15 -13.05
C ILE A 384 3.48 -25.52 -13.25
N LEU A 385 2.39 -26.27 -13.07
CA LEU A 385 1.04 -25.73 -13.07
C LEU A 385 0.83 -24.73 -11.93
N ALA A 386 1.39 -24.99 -10.75
CA ALA A 386 1.34 -24.07 -9.62
C ALA A 386 2.13 -22.78 -9.90
N VAL A 387 3.30 -22.87 -10.56
CA VAL A 387 4.05 -21.68 -11.00
C VAL A 387 3.24 -20.89 -12.04
N ASN A 388 2.59 -21.56 -13.00
CA ASN A 388 1.72 -20.91 -13.96
C ASN A 388 0.55 -20.20 -13.26
N ALA A 389 -0.13 -20.88 -12.33
CA ALA A 389 -1.21 -20.29 -11.54
C ALA A 389 -0.75 -19.05 -10.75
N LEU A 390 0.43 -19.11 -10.13
CA LEU A 390 1.01 -17.99 -9.39
C LEU A 390 1.30 -16.80 -10.30
N ASN A 391 1.88 -17.03 -11.48
CA ASN A 391 2.15 -15.97 -12.44
C ASN A 391 0.87 -15.27 -12.89
N HIS A 392 -0.19 -16.04 -13.18
CA HIS A 392 -1.50 -15.51 -13.54
C HIS A 392 -2.20 -14.81 -12.37
N PHE A 393 -2.05 -15.31 -11.14
CA PHE A 393 -2.49 -14.61 -9.93
C PHE A 393 -1.84 -13.24 -9.80
N VAL A 394 -0.51 -13.17 -9.88
CA VAL A 394 0.25 -11.92 -9.73
C VAL A 394 -0.10 -10.93 -10.85
N ALA A 395 -0.20 -11.41 -12.08
CA ALA A 395 -0.57 -10.58 -13.23
C ALA A 395 -1.99 -10.00 -13.06
N ALA A 396 -2.98 -10.83 -12.73
CA ALA A 396 -4.36 -10.39 -12.55
C ALA A 396 -4.50 -9.45 -11.34
N TYR A 397 -3.85 -9.76 -10.22
CA TYR A 397 -3.93 -8.96 -8.99
C TYR A 397 -3.33 -7.56 -9.17
N ASN A 398 -2.25 -7.44 -9.95
CA ASN A 398 -1.54 -6.18 -10.19
C ASN A 398 -1.99 -5.44 -11.46
N SER A 399 -3.06 -5.89 -12.12
CA SER A 399 -3.49 -5.40 -13.45
C SER A 399 -4.19 -4.02 -13.46
N TRP A 400 -3.62 -3.01 -12.79
CA TRP A 400 -4.25 -1.68 -12.70
C TRP A 400 -4.27 -0.93 -14.04
N GLU A 401 -3.20 -0.96 -14.83
CA GLU A 401 -3.07 -0.18 -16.07
C GLU A 401 -4.14 -0.58 -17.09
N TRP A 402 -4.19 -1.87 -17.40
CA TRP A 402 -5.19 -2.41 -18.33
C TRP A 402 -6.60 -2.22 -17.78
N ALA A 403 -6.83 -2.51 -16.50
CA ALA A 403 -8.15 -2.40 -15.91
C ALA A 403 -8.67 -0.96 -15.91
N PHE A 404 -7.82 0.02 -15.63
CA PHE A 404 -8.18 1.43 -15.71
C PHE A 404 -8.57 1.85 -17.14
N LEU A 405 -7.90 1.28 -18.14
CA LEU A 405 -8.13 1.58 -19.54
C LEU A 405 -9.47 1.01 -20.07
N VAL A 406 -9.81 -0.25 -19.73
CA VAL A 406 -11.04 -0.90 -20.25
C VAL A 406 -12.26 -0.84 -19.31
N CYS A 407 -12.05 -0.57 -18.01
CA CYS A 407 -13.12 -0.45 -17.01
C CYS A 407 -13.14 0.96 -16.41
N GLN A 408 -13.92 1.84 -17.02
CA GLN A 408 -14.11 3.23 -16.56
C GLN A 408 -15.18 3.35 -15.45
N LYS A 409 -16.11 2.39 -15.34
CA LYS A 409 -17.11 2.39 -14.27
C LYS A 409 -16.49 1.96 -12.94
N GLU A 410 -16.57 2.82 -11.92
CA GLU A 410 -16.06 2.56 -10.56
C GLU A 410 -16.58 1.24 -9.96
N SER A 411 -17.81 0.86 -10.27
CA SER A 411 -18.41 -0.41 -9.83
C SER A 411 -17.65 -1.68 -10.29
N GLN A 412 -16.84 -1.57 -11.34
CA GLN A 412 -16.03 -2.66 -11.92
C GLN A 412 -14.55 -2.57 -11.54
N TRP A 413 -14.14 -1.54 -10.81
CA TRP A 413 -12.75 -1.36 -10.44
C TRP A 413 -12.28 -2.45 -9.47
N THR A 414 -11.04 -2.89 -9.69
CA THR A 414 -10.31 -3.79 -8.81
C THR A 414 -9.60 -2.99 -7.72
N ILE A 415 -9.12 -3.66 -6.67
CA ILE A 415 -8.27 -3.06 -5.64
C ILE A 415 -7.07 -2.33 -6.24
N ALA A 416 -6.45 -2.88 -7.30
CA ALA A 416 -5.29 -2.25 -7.94
C ALA A 416 -5.65 -0.90 -8.58
N VAL A 417 -6.83 -0.80 -9.21
CA VAL A 417 -7.33 0.47 -9.77
C VAL A 417 -7.69 1.46 -8.66
N TRP A 418 -8.39 1.00 -7.62
CA TRP A 418 -8.69 1.86 -6.45
C TRP A 418 -7.43 2.35 -5.76
N MET A 419 -6.39 1.52 -5.67
CA MET A 419 -5.09 1.89 -5.10
C MET A 419 -4.38 2.95 -5.96
N TYR A 420 -4.41 2.79 -7.29
CA TYR A 420 -3.89 3.81 -8.20
C TYR A 420 -4.65 5.14 -8.03
N GLN A 421 -5.98 5.11 -8.06
CA GLN A 421 -6.80 6.30 -7.87
C GLN A 421 -6.53 6.97 -6.52
N MET A 422 -6.44 6.19 -5.44
CA MET A 422 -6.09 6.68 -4.10
C MET A 422 -4.72 7.39 -4.11
N SER A 423 -3.73 6.83 -4.82
CA SER A 423 -2.40 7.44 -4.91
C SER A 423 -2.42 8.83 -5.55
N GLN A 424 -3.34 9.05 -6.50
CA GLN A 424 -3.52 10.35 -7.15
C GLN A 424 -4.29 11.32 -6.23
N GLU A 425 -5.39 10.88 -5.63
CA GLU A 425 -6.20 11.70 -4.72
C GLU A 425 -5.45 12.08 -3.43
N MET A 426 -4.58 11.19 -2.96
CA MET A 426 -3.81 11.36 -1.73
C MET A 426 -2.34 11.74 -1.99
N ALA A 427 -2.03 12.36 -3.14
CA ALA A 427 -0.67 12.78 -3.48
C ALA A 427 -0.02 13.70 -2.42
N GLY A 428 -0.81 14.50 -1.71
CA GLY A 428 -0.37 15.34 -0.59
C GLY A 428 -0.12 14.57 0.73
N GLN A 429 -0.41 13.27 0.77
CA GLN A 429 -0.33 12.42 1.97
C GLN A 429 0.33 11.07 1.65
N PRO A 430 1.58 11.08 1.19
CA PRO A 430 2.23 9.89 0.66
C PRO A 430 2.43 8.77 1.71
N TRP A 431 2.45 9.07 3.02
CA TRP A 431 2.45 8.06 4.08
C TRP A 431 1.19 7.18 4.09
N CYS A 432 0.02 7.72 3.72
CA CYS A 432 -1.20 6.94 3.57
C CYS A 432 -1.12 6.03 2.33
N VAL A 433 -0.55 6.54 1.24
CA VAL A 433 -0.31 5.75 0.02
C VAL A 433 0.64 4.58 0.32
N MET A 434 1.70 4.79 1.10
CA MET A 434 2.58 3.71 1.55
C MET A 434 1.85 2.66 2.40
N ALA A 435 0.94 3.07 3.29
CA ALA A 435 0.08 2.14 4.02
C ALA A 435 -0.83 1.33 3.08
N GLY A 436 -1.35 1.95 2.02
CA GLY A 436 -2.02 1.27 0.91
C GLY A 436 -1.17 0.20 0.24
N PHE A 437 0.05 0.52 -0.16
CA PHE A 437 0.93 -0.45 -0.79
C PHE A 437 1.29 -1.62 0.14
N VAL A 438 1.51 -1.35 1.44
CA VAL A 438 1.70 -2.43 2.42
C VAL A 438 0.47 -3.33 2.48
N LEU A 439 -0.73 -2.75 2.59
CA LEU A 439 -1.98 -3.49 2.72
C LEU A 439 -2.28 -4.35 1.47
N VAL A 440 -2.12 -3.78 0.29
CA VAL A 440 -2.32 -4.47 -1.01
C VAL A 440 -1.23 -5.53 -1.26
N SER A 441 -0.05 -5.42 -0.63
CA SER A 441 0.99 -6.45 -0.75
C SER A 441 0.71 -7.71 0.07
N ILE A 442 -0.15 -7.63 1.10
CA ILE A 442 -0.42 -8.76 2.03
C ILE A 442 -0.94 -10.00 1.30
N PRO A 443 -1.98 -9.93 0.43
CA PRO A 443 -2.49 -11.12 -0.24
C PRO A 443 -1.43 -11.82 -1.10
N THR A 444 -0.63 -11.05 -1.83
CA THR A 444 0.47 -11.60 -2.64
C THR A 444 1.53 -12.27 -1.77
N ALA A 445 1.89 -11.67 -0.64
CA ALA A 445 2.81 -12.28 0.32
C ALA A 445 2.27 -13.60 0.91
N VAL A 446 0.97 -13.63 1.27
CA VAL A 446 0.31 -14.85 1.77
C VAL A 446 0.33 -15.96 0.72
N VAL A 447 -0.07 -15.66 -0.52
CA VAL A 447 -0.05 -16.63 -1.62
C VAL A 447 1.36 -17.15 -1.86
N PHE A 448 2.36 -16.27 -1.87
CA PHE A 448 3.75 -16.66 -2.02
C PHE A 448 4.22 -17.61 -0.91
N LEU A 449 3.94 -17.29 0.37
CA LEU A 449 4.31 -18.12 1.51
C LEU A 449 3.66 -19.51 1.45
N LEU A 450 2.40 -19.58 1.02
CA LEU A 450 1.70 -20.85 0.81
C LEU A 450 2.29 -21.67 -0.36
N CYS A 451 2.70 -20.99 -1.44
CA CYS A 451 3.25 -21.63 -2.63
C CYS A 451 4.76 -21.93 -2.55
N GLN A 452 5.50 -21.40 -1.57
CA GLN A 452 6.97 -21.48 -1.49
C GLN A 452 7.51 -22.90 -1.63
N LYS A 453 6.88 -23.89 -0.98
CA LYS A 453 7.31 -25.30 -1.06
C LYS A 453 7.12 -25.90 -2.46
N VAL A 454 6.08 -25.48 -3.18
CA VAL A 454 5.77 -25.98 -4.53
C VAL A 454 6.69 -25.34 -5.56
N ILE A 455 6.95 -24.04 -5.43
CA ILE A 455 7.90 -23.29 -6.28
C ILE A 455 9.30 -23.93 -6.21
N LEU A 456 9.78 -24.23 -5.00
CA LEU A 456 11.09 -24.85 -4.79
C LEU A 456 11.20 -26.25 -5.43
N ARG A 457 10.10 -26.99 -5.54
CA ARG A 457 10.05 -28.29 -6.23
C ARG A 457 9.99 -28.14 -7.75
N GLY A 458 9.31 -27.12 -8.27
CA GLY A 458 9.17 -26.88 -9.72
C GLY A 458 10.45 -26.40 -10.41
N ILE A 459 11.37 -25.77 -9.67
CA ILE A 459 12.68 -25.32 -10.19
C ILE A 459 13.64 -26.51 -10.38
N VAL A 460 13.42 -27.62 -9.67
CA VAL A 460 14.23 -28.83 -9.83
C VAL A 460 13.60 -29.65 -10.95
N LEU A 461 14.20 -29.58 -12.15
CA LEU A 461 13.93 -30.57 -13.19
C LEU A 461 14.08 -31.97 -12.57
N PRO A 462 13.16 -32.92 -12.83
CA PRO A 462 13.35 -34.29 -12.39
C PRO A 462 14.60 -34.86 -13.08
N SER A 463 15.75 -34.74 -12.42
CA SER A 463 16.92 -35.53 -12.73
C SER A 463 16.58 -36.93 -12.24
N MET A 464 16.33 -37.86 -13.16
CA MET A 464 16.22 -39.27 -12.78
C MET A 464 17.49 -39.68 -12.03
N LYS A 465 17.30 -40.45 -10.95
CA LYS A 465 18.36 -41.24 -10.34
C LYS A 465 18.48 -42.55 -11.09
#